data_AF-A0A354Y9A3-F1
#
_entry.id   AF-A0A354Y9A3-F1
#
_cell.length_a   1.000
_cell.length_b   1.000
_cell.length_c   1.000
_cell.angle_alpha   90.00
_cell.angle_beta   90.00
_cell.angle_gamma   90.00
#
_symmetry.space_group_name_H-M   'P 1'
#
loop_
_entity.id
_entity.type
_entity.pdbx_description
1 polymer ?
#
loop_
_entity_poly.entity_id
_entity_poly.type
_entity_poly.pdbx_seq_one_letter_code
_entity_poly.pdbx_strand_id
1 'polypeptide(L)' 'MNGEAMESHDLRKVGLKVTHPRMRILELLEQKSAQHHLSAEDIYRQLLDHGDE' A
#
# COMPACT_ATOMS: atom_id res chain seq x y z
N MET A 1 -4.49 12.37 9.42
CA MET A 1 -3.65 11.57 10.33
C MET A 1 -4.44 10.42 10.99
N ASN A 2 -5.40 9.79 10.29
CA ASN A 2 -6.22 8.69 10.84
C ASN A 2 -6.15 7.39 9.98
N GLY A 3 -5.34 7.33 8.91
CA GLY A 3 -5.28 6.20 7.97
C GLY A 3 -4.42 5.03 8.45
N GLU A 4 -3.21 5.31 8.96
CA GLU A 4 -2.23 4.30 9.38
C GLU A 4 -2.77 3.29 10.41
N ALA A 5 -3.58 3.75 11.36
CA ALA A 5 -4.17 2.89 12.39
C ALA A 5 -5.23 1.92 11.81
N MET A 6 -5.94 2.33 10.76
CA MET A 6 -6.97 1.53 10.09
C MET A 6 -6.35 0.46 9.19
N GLU A 7 -5.41 0.87 8.34
CA GLU A 7 -4.64 -0.03 7.46
C GLU A 7 -3.89 -1.13 8.25
N SER A 8 -3.28 -0.75 9.38
CA SER A 8 -2.59 -1.72 10.24
C SER A 8 -3.53 -2.71 10.93
N HIS A 9 -4.78 -2.32 11.21
CA HIS A 9 -5.80 -3.23 11.71
C HIS A 9 -6.21 -4.24 10.63
N ASP A 10 -6.33 -3.80 9.38
CA ASP A 10 -6.80 -4.64 8.30
C ASP A 10 -5.79 -5.73 7.95
N LEU A 11 -4.49 -5.40 7.93
CA LEU A 11 -3.43 -6.41 7.80
C LEU A 11 -3.46 -7.44 8.95
N ARG A 12 -3.63 -7.00 10.20
CA ARG A 12 -3.70 -7.92 11.35
C ARG A 12 -4.92 -8.84 11.29
N LYS A 13 -6.09 -8.32 10.90
CA LYS A 13 -7.34 -9.10 10.80
C LYS A 13 -7.21 -10.27 9.82
N VAL A 14 -6.42 -10.11 8.76
CA VAL A 14 -6.18 -11.16 7.76
C VAL A 14 -4.93 -12.00 8.03
N GLY A 15 -4.27 -11.82 9.19
CA GLY A 15 -3.09 -12.59 9.58
C GLY A 15 -1.79 -12.17 8.89
N LEU A 16 -1.75 -11.00 8.24
CA LEU A 16 -0.52 -10.45 7.66
C LEU A 16 0.24 -9.63 8.70
N LYS A 17 1.54 -9.92 8.84
CA LYS A 17 2.43 -9.11 9.68
C LYS A 17 2.48 -7.68 9.13
N VAL A 18 2.22 -6.71 10.00
CA VAL A 18 2.38 -5.29 9.68
C VAL A 18 3.87 -4.99 9.47
N THR A 19 4.22 -4.62 8.25
CA THR A 19 5.57 -4.21 7.84
C THR A 19 5.47 -2.96 7.00
N HIS A 20 6.51 -2.12 7.02
CA HIS A 20 6.54 -0.89 6.23
C HIS A 20 6.23 -1.12 4.73
N PRO A 21 6.83 -2.12 4.03
CA PRO A 21 6.50 -2.36 2.63
C PRO A 21 5.02 -2.72 2.36
N ARG A 22 4.35 -3.44 3.28
CA ARG A 22 2.94 -3.83 3.12
C ARG A 22 1.99 -2.66 3.30
N MET A 23 2.28 -1.81 4.29
CA MET A 23 1.53 -0.57 4.50
C MET A 23 1.65 0.31 3.27
N ARG A 24 2.87 0.45 2.73
CA ARG A 24 3.09 1.31 1.57
C ARG A 24 2.35 0.87 0.31
N ILE A 25 2.36 -0.44 0.04
CA ILE A 25 1.59 -1.02 -1.07
C ILE A 25 0.09 -0.85 -0.85
N LEU A 26 -0.40 -1.01 0.38
CA LEU A 26 -1.81 -0.83 0.71
C LEU A 26 -2.25 0.63 0.48
N GLU A 27 -1.47 1.60 0.96
CA GLU A 27 -1.71 3.03 0.70
C GLU A 27 -1.79 3.33 -0.80
N LEU A 28 -0.87 2.78 -1.62
CA LEU A 28 -0.89 2.96 -3.07
C LEU A 28 -2.16 2.38 -3.71
N LEU A 29 -2.62 1.22 -3.24
CA LEU A 29 -3.83 0.56 -3.75
C LEU A 29 -5.13 1.28 -3.34
N GLU A 30 -5.13 1.97 -2.20
CA GLU A 30 -6.30 2.72 -1.71
C GLU A 30 -6.45 4.11 -2.33
N GLN A 31 -5.41 4.61 -3.01
CA GLN A 31 -5.48 5.88 -3.73
C GLN A 31 -6.55 5.83 -4.82
N LYS A 32 -7.54 6.72 -4.72
CA LYS A 32 -8.55 6.92 -5.78
C LYS A 32 -7.91 7.56 -7.01
N SER A 33 -7.42 6.73 -7.92
CA SER A 33 -6.92 7.14 -9.24
C SER A 33 -7.89 6.72 -10.35
N ALA A 34 -7.79 7.37 -11.51
CA ALA A 34 -8.56 7.00 -12.71
C ALA A 34 -8.23 5.58 -13.22
N GLN A 35 -7.07 5.03 -12.83
CA GLN A 35 -6.64 3.65 -13.09
C GLN A 35 -6.60 2.88 -11.78
N HIS A 36 -7.74 2.31 -11.40
CA HIS A 36 -7.91 1.54 -10.16
C HIS A 36 -7.23 0.16 -10.20
N HIS A 37 -6.81 -0.30 -11.38
CA HIS A 37 -6.12 -1.58 -11.54
C HIS A 37 -4.67 -1.32 -11.93
N LEU A 38 -3.77 -1.82 -11.10
CA LEU A 38 -2.32 -1.72 -11.29
C LEU A 38 -1.78 -3.14 -11.44
N SER A 39 -0.86 -3.34 -12.39
CA SER A 39 -0.02 -4.53 -12.38
C SER A 39 1.00 -4.45 -11.26
N ALA A 40 1.61 -5.59 -10.91
CA ALA A 40 2.72 -5.62 -9.95
C ALA A 40 3.89 -4.72 -10.40
N GLU A 41 4.13 -4.65 -11.71
CA GLU A 41 5.16 -3.80 -12.30
C GLU A 41 4.82 -2.30 -12.18
N ASP A 42 3.53 -1.93 -12.28
CA ASP A 42 3.11 -0.55 -12.06
C ASP A 42 3.32 -0.12 -10.60
N ILE A 43 3.00 -1.01 -9.64
CA ILE A 43 3.22 -0.77 -8.21
C ILE A 43 4.71 -0.61 -7.93
N TYR A 44 5.54 -1.49 -8.49
CA TYR A 44 7.00 -1.43 -8.32
C TYR A 44 7.59 -0.11 -8.84
N ARG A 45 7.22 0.30 -10.06
CA ARG A 45 7.67 1.59 -10.63
C ARG A 45 7.24 2.79 -9.79
N GLN A 46 6.02 2.78 -9.27
CA GLN A 46 5.57 3.87 -8.38
C GLN A 46 6.37 3.92 -7.08
N LEU A 47 6.66 2.77 -6.46
CA LEU A 47 7.50 2.71 -5.25
C LEU A 47 8.91 3.25 -5.51
N LEU A 48 9.51 2.91 -6.66
CA LEU A 48 10.81 3.44 -7.09
C LEU A 48 10.78 4.96 -7.26
N ASP A 49 9.77 5.49 -7.95
CA ASP A 49 9.62 6.93 -8.19
C ASP A 49 9.44 7.72 -6.88
N HIS A 50 8.86 7.09 -5.85
CA HIS A 50 8.71 7.66 -4.52
C HIS A 50 9.97 7.54 -3.63
N GLY A 51 10.99 6.79 -4.05
CA GLY A 51 12.21 6.55 -3.28
C GLY A 51 12.05 5.57 -2.12
N ASP A 52 11.00 4.74 -2.15
CA ASP A 52 10.62 3.81 -1.08
C ASP A 52 11.16 2.37 -1.33
N GLU A 53 12.49 2.22 -1.50
CA GLU A 53 13.19 0.92 -1.54
C GLU A 53 13.57 0.36 -0.16
#